data_AF-A0A7X9EWN0-F1
#
_entry.id   AF-A0A7X9EWN0-F1
#
_cell.length_a   1.000
_cell.length_b   1.000
_cell.length_c   1.000
_cell.angle_alpha   90.00
_cell.angle_beta   90.00
_cell.angle_gamma   90.00
#
_symmetry.space_group_name_H-M   'P 1'
#
loop_
_entity.id
_entity.type
_entity.pdbx_description
1 polymer ?
#
loop_
_entity_poly.entity_id
_entity_poly.type
_entity_poly.pdbx_seq_one_letter_code
_entity_poly.pdbx_strand_id
1 'polypeptide(L)'
;MQRKRYTQEFKDQNVKQSLEVGNAAIVARKHDLSANMVNRWVREHRNPSKIGYSLGYANGSHSQSAKALESENEKLKKLLGEKDLEIAILKDLVKKTNPQLKIK
;
A
#
# COMPACT_ATOMS: atom_id res chain seq x y z
N MET A 1 -16.88 19.93 23.08
CA MET A 1 -15.73 19.00 23.08
C MET A 1 -15.27 18.79 21.64
N GLN A 2 -14.07 19.24 21.25
CA GLN A 2 -13.59 19.05 19.88
C GLN A 2 -13.02 17.65 19.70
N ARG A 3 -13.46 16.93 18.65
CA ARG A 3 -12.93 15.60 18.32
C ARG A 3 -11.56 15.77 17.65
N LYS A 4 -10.51 15.25 18.28
CA LYS A 4 -9.18 15.14 17.66
C LYS A 4 -9.30 14.29 16.39
N ARG A 5 -8.86 14.83 15.25
CA ARG A 5 -8.74 14.11 13.98
C ARG A 5 -7.27 13.79 13.74
N TYR A 6 -6.98 12.56 13.35
CA TYR A 6 -5.64 12.11 12.98
C TYR A 6 -5.59 11.86 11.48
N THR A 7 -4.47 12.21 10.86
CA THR A 7 -4.20 11.92 9.45
C THR A 7 -4.11 10.42 9.22
N GLN A 8 -4.30 9.97 7.97
CA GLN A 8 -4.32 8.53 7.67
C GLN A 8 -2.93 7.93 7.83
N GLU A 9 -1.90 8.66 7.41
CA GLU A 9 -0.48 8.29 7.51
C GLU A 9 -0.08 8.05 8.97
N PHE A 10 -0.56 8.91 9.88
CA PHE A 10 -0.30 8.76 11.30
C PHE A 10 -0.94 7.49 11.88
N LYS A 11 -2.17 7.16 11.45
CA LYS A 11 -2.84 5.92 11.87
C LYS A 11 -2.07 4.70 11.36
N ASP A 12 -1.67 4.71 10.09
CA ASP A 12 -0.96 3.60 9.45
C ASP A 12 0.40 3.37 10.12
N GLN A 13 1.12 4.43 10.46
CA GLN A 13 2.39 4.34 11.20
C GLN A 13 2.20 3.72 12.60
N ASN A 14 1.14 4.11 13.32
CA ASN A 14 0.83 3.55 14.63
C ASN A 14 0.42 2.07 14.55
N VAL A 15 -0.34 1.70 13.51
CA VAL A 15 -0.73 0.31 13.27
C VAL A 15 0.50 -0.54 12.94
N LYS A 16 1.38 -0.08 12.04
CA LYS A 16 2.60 -0.79 11.67
C LYS A 16 3.48 -1.06 12.90
N GLN A 17 3.77 -0.03 13.69
CA GLN A 17 4.53 -0.19 14.94
C GLN A 17 3.86 -1.16 15.92
N SER A 18 2.52 -1.15 16.01
CA SER A 18 1.78 -2.04 16.91
C SER A 18 1.85 -3.50 16.46
N LEU A 19 1.90 -3.75 15.15
CA LEU A 19 2.07 -5.09 14.60
C LEU A 19 3.51 -5.60 14.79
N GLU A 20 4.51 -4.74 14.64
CA GLU A 20 5.93 -5.07 14.84
C GLU A 20 6.24 -5.37 16.32
N VAL A 21 5.76 -4.54 17.24
CA VAL A 21 5.97 -4.69 18.68
C VAL A 21 5.06 -5.78 19.28
N GLY A 22 3.95 -6.11 18.61
CA GLY A 22 2.95 -7.05 19.10
C GLY A 22 2.11 -6.53 20.28
N ASN A 23 2.33 -5.28 20.72
CA ASN A 23 1.63 -4.68 21.86
C ASN A 23 1.18 -3.24 21.55
N ALA A 24 -0.10 -3.11 21.17
CA ALA A 24 -0.72 -1.83 20.85
C ALA A 24 -0.78 -0.85 22.04
N ALA A 25 -0.76 -1.32 23.29
CA ALA A 25 -0.84 -0.45 24.46
C ALA A 25 0.48 0.30 24.74
N ILE A 26 1.62 -0.27 24.34
CA ILE A 26 2.93 0.41 24.44
C ILE A 26 2.99 1.53 23.41
N VAL A 27 2.63 1.22 22.15
CA VAL A 27 2.62 2.19 21.05
C VAL A 27 1.65 3.33 21.34
N ALA A 28 0.46 3.01 21.86
CA ALA A 28 -0.52 4.02 22.24
C ALA A 28 0.02 5.00 23.28
N ARG A 29 0.68 4.51 24.34
CA ARG A 29 1.31 5.37 25.36
C ARG A 29 2.42 6.26 24.80
N LYS A 30 3.23 5.77 23.86
CA LYS A 30 4.30 6.54 23.22
C LYS A 30 3.77 7.74 22.41
N HIS A 31 2.55 7.62 21.91
CA HIS A 31 1.92 8.63 21.04
C HIS A 31 0.75 9.38 21.71
N ASP A 32 0.62 9.27 23.05
CA ASP A 32 -0.49 9.85 23.83
C ASP A 32 -1.90 9.48 23.31
N LEU A 33 -2.02 8.24 22.83
CA LEU A 33 -3.25 7.65 22.33
C LEU A 33 -3.84 6.67 23.33
N SER A 34 -5.15 6.43 23.23
CA SER A 34 -5.76 5.34 23.98
C SER A 34 -5.45 3.99 23.32
N ALA A 35 -5.16 2.97 24.13
CA ALA A 35 -4.91 1.62 23.62
C ALA A 35 -6.10 1.08 22.81
N ASN A 36 -7.33 1.40 23.21
CA ASN A 36 -8.54 1.02 22.45
C ASN A 36 -8.57 1.62 21.04
N MET A 37 -8.07 2.85 20.86
CA MET A 37 -8.04 3.51 19.55
C MET A 37 -7.03 2.84 18.62
N VAL A 38 -5.83 2.53 19.12
CA VAL A 38 -4.81 1.83 18.33
C VAL A 38 -5.25 0.40 18.00
N ASN A 39 -5.82 -0.33 18.96
CA ASN A 39 -6.40 -1.66 18.70
C ASN A 39 -7.51 -1.63 17.66
N ARG A 40 -8.36 -0.60 17.69
CA ARG A 40 -9.38 -0.39 16.66
C ARG A 40 -8.74 -0.21 15.29
N TRP A 41 -7.73 0.65 15.14
CA TRP A 41 -7.02 0.84 13.87
C TRP A 41 -6.32 -0.44 13.39
N VAL A 42 -5.72 -1.21 14.29
CA VAL A 42 -5.09 -2.51 13.95
C VAL A 42 -6.14 -3.49 13.41
N ARG A 43 -7.34 -3.55 14.01
CA ARG A 43 -8.45 -4.39 13.52
C ARG A 43 -8.98 -3.91 12.17
N GLU A 44 -9.09 -2.60 11.98
CA GLU A 44 -9.48 -1.96 10.73
C GLU A 44 -8.50 -2.28 9.60
N HIS A 45 -7.19 -2.20 9.87
CA HIS A 45 -6.13 -2.56 8.93
C HIS A 45 -6.14 -4.05 8.55
N ARG A 46 -6.48 -4.96 9.49
CA ARG A 46 -6.55 -6.41 9.21
C ARG A 46 -7.79 -6.80 8.40
N ASN A 47 -8.87 -6.03 8.48
CA ASN A 47 -10.15 -6.34 7.82
C ASN A 47 -10.72 -5.11 7.10
N PRO A 48 -10.06 -4.63 6.03
CA PRO A 48 -10.52 -3.44 5.31
C PRO A 48 -11.93 -3.61 4.73
N SER A 49 -12.32 -4.84 4.40
CA SER A 49 -13.62 -5.20 3.83
C SER A 49 -14.82 -5.10 4.80
N LYS A 50 -14.61 -5.06 6.12
CA LYS A 50 -15.70 -4.88 7.11
C LYS A 50 -16.08 -3.42 7.37
N ILE A 51 -15.27 -2.46 6.93
CA ILE A 51 -15.48 -1.03 7.19
C ILE A 51 -16.56 -0.44 6.29
N GLY A 52 -16.70 -0.95 5.05
CA GLY A 52 -17.70 -0.48 4.08
C GLY A 52 -19.15 -0.62 4.53
N TYR A 53 -19.44 -1.51 5.48
CA TYR A 53 -20.80 -1.75 5.97
C TYR A 53 -21.16 -0.97 7.25
N SER A 54 -20.18 -0.38 7.94
CA SER A 54 -20.40 0.28 9.24
C SER A 54 -20.30 1.82 9.19
N LEU A 55 -19.78 2.39 8.10
CA LEU A 55 -19.59 3.82 7.96
C LEU A 55 -20.36 4.34 6.74
N GLY A 56 -21.69 4.45 6.89
CA GLY A 56 -22.42 5.46 6.13
C GLY A 56 -21.71 6.81 6.34
N TYR A 57 -21.66 7.65 5.30
CA TYR A 57 -21.00 8.96 5.27
C TYR A 57 -19.47 8.97 5.02
N ALA A 58 -19.02 8.61 3.80
CA ALA A 58 -17.91 9.29 3.06
C ALA A 58 -17.48 8.58 1.74
N ASN A 59 -18.41 8.12 0.90
CA ASN A 59 -18.05 7.37 -0.33
C ASN A 59 -17.63 8.23 -1.55
N GLY A 60 -17.47 9.55 -1.40
CA GLY A 60 -17.15 10.43 -2.53
C GLY A 60 -15.65 10.51 -2.90
N SER A 61 -14.77 10.52 -1.91
CA SER A 61 -13.34 10.87 -2.13
C SER A 61 -12.44 9.65 -2.35
N HIS A 62 -12.74 8.51 -1.72
CA HIS A 62 -11.92 7.29 -1.86
C HIS A 62 -12.02 6.66 -3.26
N SER A 63 -13.18 6.81 -3.92
CA SER A 63 -13.43 6.32 -5.28
C SER A 63 -12.55 7.01 -6.34
N GLN A 64 -12.33 8.33 -6.23
CA GLN A 64 -11.50 9.06 -7.19
C GLN A 64 -10.01 8.74 -7.02
N SER A 65 -9.54 8.61 -5.77
CA SER A 65 -8.15 8.21 -5.50
C SER A 65 -7.89 6.77 -5.97
N ALA A 66 -8.83 5.84 -5.75
CA ALA A 66 -8.72 4.47 -6.23
C ALA A 66 -8.66 4.38 -7.76
N LYS A 67 -9.50 5.13 -8.48
CA LYS A 67 -9.48 5.18 -9.95
C LYS A 67 -8.18 5.78 -10.51
N ALA A 68 -7.65 6.83 -9.86
CA ALA A 68 -6.37 7.41 -10.25
C ALA A 68 -5.21 6.42 -10.08
N LEU A 69 -5.18 5.71 -8.94
CA LEU A 69 -4.21 4.66 -8.65
C LEU A 69 -4.33 3.46 -9.59
N GLU A 70 -5.54 3.08 -9.97
CA GLU A 70 -5.78 2.00 -10.95
C GLU A 70 -5.26 2.39 -12.33
N SER A 71 -5.54 3.63 -12.79
CA SER A 71 -5.02 4.15 -14.05
C SER A 71 -3.48 4.22 -14.07
N GLU A 72 -2.88 4.63 -12.96
CA GLU A 72 -1.42 4.65 -12.82
C GLU A 72 -0.83 3.23 -12.89
N ASN A 73 -1.45 2.26 -12.21
CA ASN A 73 -1.04 0.86 -12.29
C ASN A 73 -1.14 0.29 -13.70
N GLU A 74 -2.20 0.60 -14.45
CA GLU A 74 -2.32 0.16 -15.84
C GLU A 74 -1.21 0.74 -16.72
N LYS A 75 -0.88 2.03 -16.54
CA LYS A 75 0.22 2.68 -17.28
C LYS A 75 1.56 2.05 -16.95
N LEU A 76 1.84 1.80 -15.67
CA LEU A 76 3.08 1.17 -15.23
C LEU A 76 3.21 -0.26 -15.75
N LYS A 77 2.14 -1.05 -15.75
CA LYS A 77 2.12 -2.41 -16.32
C LYS A 77 2.42 -2.41 -17.82
N LYS A 78 1.88 -1.44 -18.58
CA LYS A 78 2.18 -1.29 -20.01
C LYS A 78 3.65 -0.96 -20.25
N LEU A 79 4.18 0.05 -19.56
CA LEU A 79 5.59 0.44 -19.67
C LEU A 79 6.54 -0.71 -19.29
N LEU A 80 6.18 -1.48 -18.25
CA LEU A 80 6.96 -2.66 -17.86
C LEU A 80 6.98 -3.72 -18.97
N GLY A 81 5.83 -4.03 -19.55
CA GLY A 81 5.74 -4.99 -20.67
C GLY A 81 6.53 -4.56 -21.90
N GLU A 82 6.50 -3.26 -22.24
CA GLU A 82 7.32 -2.69 -23.32
C GLU A 82 8.82 -2.86 -23.05
N LYS A 83 9.25 -2.62 -21.81
CA LYS A 83 10.65 -2.79 -21.40
C LYS A 83 11.09 -4.25 -21.37
N ASP A 84 10.23 -5.16 -20.93
CA ASP A 84 10.52 -6.60 -20.96
C ASP A 84 10.65 -7.13 -22.40
N LEU A 85 9.82 -6.63 -23.32
CA LEU A 85 9.92 -6.95 -24.75
C LEU A 85 11.21 -6.41 -25.37
N GLU A 86 11.57 -5.15 -25.07
CA GLU A 86 12.83 -4.55 -25.51
C GLU A 86 14.03 -5.37 -25.02
N ILE A 87 14.04 -5.77 -23.74
CA ILE A 87 15.08 -6.63 -23.16
C ILE A 87 15.13 -7.99 -23.85
N ALA A 88 13.99 -8.61 -24.14
CA ALA A 88 13.95 -9.89 -24.83
C ALA A 88 14.56 -9.80 -26.23
N ILE A 89 14.21 -8.78 -27.02
CA ILE A 89 14.77 -8.54 -28.34
C ILE A 89 16.29 -8.31 -28.26
N LEU A 90 16.74 -7.46 -27.34
CA LEU A 90 18.17 -7.18 -27.17
C LEU A 90 18.94 -8.44 -26.77
N LYS A 91 18.41 -9.25 -25.85
CA LYS A 91 19.01 -10.55 -25.48
C LYS A 91 19.11 -11.49 -26.67
N ASP A 92 18.08 -11.56 -27.51
CA ASP A 92 18.09 -12.40 -28.71
C ASP A 92 19.10 -11.91 -29.76
N LEU A 93 19.21 -10.59 -29.95
CA LEU A 93 20.22 -10.00 -30.85
C LEU A 93 21.64 -10.30 -30.37
N VAL A 94 21.92 -10.16 -29.07
CA VAL A 94 23.23 -10.49 -28.48
C VAL A 94 23.55 -11.98 -28.65
N LYS A 95 22.58 -12.88 -28.41
CA LYS A 95 22.77 -14.32 -28.63
C LYS A 95 23.07 -14.66 -30.10
N LYS A 96 22.37 -14.02 -31.05
CA LYS A 96 22.57 -14.23 -32.49
C LYS A 96 23.92 -13.70 -32.97
N THR A 97 24.35 -12.53 -32.48
CA THR A 97 25.62 -11.90 -32.88
C THR A 97 26.83 -12.53 -32.20
N ASN A 98 26.69 -12.99 -30.95
CA ASN A 98 27.78 -13.54 -30.15
C ASN A 98 27.31 -14.81 -29.39
N PRO A 99 27.22 -15.96 -30.07
CA PRO A 99 26.69 -17.20 -29.49
C PRO A 99 27.49 -17.74 -28.29
N GLN A 100 28.70 -17.23 -28.06
CA GLN A 100 29.56 -17.61 -26.93
C GLN A 100 29.28 -16.81 -25.64
N LEU A 101 28.52 -15.72 -25.72
CA LEU A 101 28.16 -14.90 -24.56
C LEU A 101 26.96 -15.51 -23.82
N LYS A 102 27.22 -16.11 -22.64
CA LYS A 102 26.16 -16.55 -21.72
C LYS A 102 25.64 -15.34 -20.94
N ILE A 103 24.47 -14.84 -21.31
CA ILE A 103 23.74 -13.82 -20.55
C ILE A 103 23.06 -14.54 -19.37
N LYS A 104 23.45 -14.22 -18.13
CA LYS A 104 22.80 -14.72 -16.90
C LYS A 104 21.45 -14.04 -16.66
#